data_AF-A0A644YRK3-F1
#
_entry.id   AF-A0A644YRK3-F1
#
_cell.length_a   1.000
_cell.length_b   1.000
_cell.length_c   1.000
_cell.angle_alpha   90.00
_cell.angle_beta   90.00
_cell.angle_gamma   90.00
#
_symmetry.space_group_name_H-M   'P 1'
#
loop_
_entity.id
_entity.type
_entity.pdbx_description
1 polymer ?
#
loop_
_entity_poly.entity_id
_entity_poly.type
_entity_poly.pdbx_seq_one_letter_code
_entity_poly.pdbx_strand_id
1 'polypeptide(L)'
;MSALPEEEFEHIAKQLSYKPYTPNSVTSFDAFSREVQFAREHGYALDIEEHTVGSSCLAVPIYDYTRKVMAAMSISGRGLFDSFSIDYIYQQMKQASMELSKRMGYTQDPASRD
;
A
#
# COMPACT_ATOMS: atom_id res chain seq x y z
N MET A 1 1.54 4.42 5.16
CA MET A 1 2.66 4.59 6.10
C MET A 1 4.02 4.20 5.52
N SER A 2 4.10 3.29 4.55
CA SER A 2 5.35 2.87 3.90
C SER A 2 6.22 4.00 3.32
N ALA A 3 5.61 5.12 2.91
CA ALA A 3 6.32 6.27 2.37
C ALA A 3 6.97 7.19 3.42
N LEU A 4 6.68 6.98 4.72
CA LEU A 4 7.25 7.80 5.79
C LEU A 4 8.71 7.40 6.07
N PRO A 5 9.58 8.36 6.44
CA PRO A 5 10.87 8.07 7.05
C PRO A 5 10.72 7.14 8.25
N GLU A 6 11.74 6.31 8.51
CA GLU A 6 11.64 5.27 9.55
C GLU A 6 11.32 5.83 10.94
N GLU A 7 12.00 6.90 11.33
CA GLU A 7 11.78 7.55 12.63
C GLU A 7 10.34 8.06 12.79
N GLU A 8 9.79 8.67 11.74
CA GLU A 8 8.42 9.19 11.74
C GLU A 8 7.40 8.04 11.76
N PHE A 9 7.64 7.00 10.97
CA PHE A 9 6.82 5.78 10.99
C PHE A 9 6.80 5.15 12.38
N GLU A 10 7.96 4.90 12.98
CA GLU A 10 8.06 4.29 14.30
C GLU A 10 7.37 5.14 15.37
N HIS A 11 7.58 6.46 15.34
CA HIS A 11 6.96 7.38 16.28
C HIS A 11 5.43 7.25 16.26
N ILE A 12 4.82 7.27 15.07
CA ILE A 12 3.37 7.18 14.91
C ILE A 12 2.89 5.75 15.24
N ALA A 13 3.56 4.72 14.71
CA ALA A 13 3.13 3.33 14.84
C ALA A 13 3.17 2.83 16.29
N LYS A 14 4.13 3.30 17.10
CA LYS A 14 4.19 2.97 18.54
C LYS A 14 3.07 3.63 19.37
N GLN A 15 2.40 4.65 18.82
CA GLN A 15 1.28 5.33 19.47
C GLN A 15 -0.10 4.75 19.07
N LEU A 16 -0.14 3.85 18.09
CA LEU A 16 -1.40 3.25 17.64
C LEU A 16 -1.97 2.25 18.66
N SER A 17 -3.30 2.18 18.71
CA SER A 17 -4.02 1.09 19.37
C SER A 17 -4.32 -0.02 18.36
N TYR A 18 -3.67 -1.18 18.53
CA TYR A 18 -3.84 -2.34 17.67
C TYR A 18 -5.04 -3.19 18.10
N LYS A 19 -6.24 -2.61 18.02
CA LYS A 19 -7.48 -3.29 18.38
C LYS A 19 -7.81 -4.36 17.32
N PRO A 20 -8.07 -5.62 17.74
CA PRO A 20 -8.56 -6.64 16.82
C PRO A 20 -10.03 -6.39 16.48
N TYR A 21 -10.33 -6.40 15.18
CA TYR A 21 -11.69 -6.35 14.62
C TYR A 21 -12.11 -7.70 14.04
N THR A 22 -11.13 -8.47 13.55
CA THR A 22 -11.29 -9.80 12.98
C THR A 22 -10.15 -10.71 13.47
N PRO A 23 -10.22 -12.03 13.21
CA PRO A 23 -9.09 -12.93 13.48
C PRO A 23 -7.81 -12.60 12.71
N ASN A 24 -7.91 -11.85 11.61
CA ASN A 24 -6.78 -11.49 10.75
C ASN A 24 -6.21 -10.10 11.09
N SER A 25 -6.85 -9.33 11.98
CA SER A 25 -6.37 -8.00 12.33
C SER A 25 -4.93 -8.01 12.84
N VAL A 26 -4.17 -7.03 12.42
CA VAL A 26 -2.83 -6.76 12.95
C VAL A 26 -2.93 -6.22 14.37
N THR A 27 -2.42 -6.98 15.34
CA THR A 27 -2.58 -6.69 16.78
C THR A 27 -1.31 -6.18 17.46
N SER A 28 -0.24 -5.86 16.73
CA SER A 28 1.01 -5.39 17.33
C SER A 28 1.83 -4.51 16.40
N PHE A 29 2.68 -3.66 16.99
CA PHE A 29 3.67 -2.86 16.28
C PHE A 29 4.58 -3.73 15.39
N ASP A 30 5.11 -4.84 15.91
CA ASP A 30 6.03 -5.69 15.16
C ASP A 30 5.36 -6.32 13.93
N ALA A 31 4.09 -6.73 14.06
CA ALA A 31 3.32 -7.26 12.94
C ALA A 31 3.04 -6.18 11.88
N PHE A 32 2.62 -4.99 12.31
CA PHE A 32 2.37 -3.88 11.41
C PHE A 32 3.65 -3.39 10.71
N SER A 33 4.77 -3.36 11.42
CA SER A 33 6.07 -3.00 10.87
C SER A 33 6.49 -3.94 9.73
N ARG A 34 6.21 -5.25 9.85
CA ARG A 34 6.44 -6.22 8.77
C ARG A 34 5.60 -5.93 7.53
N GLU A 35 4.35 -5.51 7.69
CA GLU A 35 3.49 -5.16 6.54
C GLU A 35 3.93 -3.85 5.88
N VAL A 36 4.36 -2.88 6.67
CA VAL A 36 4.93 -1.64 6.15
C VAL A 36 6.22 -1.91 5.39
N GLN A 37 7.09 -2.78 5.91
CA GLN A 37 8.28 -3.23 5.22
C GLN A 37 7.94 -3.95 3.91
N PHE A 38 6.99 -4.90 3.95
CA PHE A 38 6.49 -5.56 2.75
C PHE A 38 6.04 -4.54 1.70
N ALA A 39 5.26 -3.54 2.09
CA ALA A 39 4.78 -2.52 1.18
C ALA A 39 5.88 -1.61 0.60
N ARG A 40 6.96 -1.37 1.36
CA ARG A 40 8.15 -0.66 0.85
C ARG A 40 8.90 -1.48 -0.19
N GLU A 41 9.05 -2.78 0.04
CA GLU A 41 9.79 -3.70 -0.84
C GLU A 41 9.03 -4.01 -2.13
N HIS A 42 7.71 -4.21 -2.04
CA HIS A 42 6.88 -4.67 -3.15
C HIS A 42 6.15 -3.55 -3.90
N GLY A 43 6.06 -2.36 -3.29
CA GLY A 43 5.41 -1.19 -3.89
C GLY A 43 3.88 -1.24 -3.88
N TYR A 44 3.28 -2.11 -3.06
CA TYR A 44 1.84 -2.16 -2.78
C TYR A 44 1.58 -2.67 -1.36
N ALA A 45 0.45 -2.28 -0.77
CA ALA A 45 -0.03 -2.80 0.51
C ALA A 45 -1.27 -3.68 0.30
N LEU A 46 -1.46 -4.64 1.21
CA LEU A 46 -2.62 -5.53 1.24
C LEU A 46 -3.38 -5.31 2.56
N ASP A 47 -4.68 -5.50 2.50
CA ASP A 47 -5.56 -5.72 3.65
C ASP A 47 -6.29 -7.04 3.39
N ILE A 48 -6.05 -8.04 4.24
CA ILE A 48 -6.62 -9.39 4.09
C ILE A 48 -7.62 -9.63 5.23
N GLU A 49 -8.80 -9.03 5.07
CA GLU A 49 -9.90 -9.15 6.02
C GLU A 49 -9.56 -8.62 7.41
N GLU A 50 -8.70 -7.62 7.53
CA GLU A 50 -8.20 -7.13 8.81
C GLU A 50 -9.25 -6.30 9.56
N HIS A 51 -10.11 -5.59 8.85
CA HIS A 51 -11.17 -4.78 9.44
C HIS A 51 -12.56 -5.41 9.28
N THR A 52 -12.80 -6.16 8.21
CA THR A 52 -14.10 -6.76 7.91
C THR A 52 -13.90 -8.12 7.26
N VAL A 53 -14.43 -9.17 7.89
CA VAL A 53 -14.38 -10.54 7.38
C VAL A 53 -15.00 -10.60 5.98
N GLY A 54 -14.29 -11.26 5.07
CA GLY A 54 -14.63 -11.38 3.66
C GLY A 54 -14.37 -10.15 2.81
N SER A 55 -13.76 -9.07 3.33
CA SER A 55 -13.36 -7.88 2.57
C SER A 55 -11.85 -7.79 2.48
N SER A 56 -11.30 -7.64 1.28
CA SER A 56 -9.86 -7.45 1.09
C SER A 56 -9.58 -6.25 0.19
N CYS A 57 -8.40 -5.65 0.39
CA CYS A 57 -7.99 -4.46 -0.35
C CYS A 57 -6.55 -4.56 -0.85
N LEU A 58 -6.27 -3.94 -1.99
CA LEU A 58 -4.90 -3.69 -2.47
C LEU A 58 -4.72 -2.19 -2.69
N ALA A 59 -3.62 -1.63 -2.20
CA ALA A 59 -3.29 -0.22 -2.36
C ALA A 59 -1.93 0.00 -3.03
N VAL A 60 -1.84 1.02 -3.89
CA VAL A 60 -0.61 1.45 -4.57
C VAL A 60 -0.35 2.95 -4.36
N PRO A 61 0.92 3.40 -4.34
CA PRO A 61 1.26 4.81 -4.16
C PRO A 61 1.02 5.62 -5.44
N ILE A 62 0.63 6.88 -5.29
CA ILE A 62 0.61 7.92 -6.33
C ILE A 62 1.74 8.90 -6.02
N TYR A 63 2.52 9.27 -7.02
CA TYR A 63 3.69 10.15 -6.88
C TYR A 63 3.43 11.55 -7.46
N ASP A 64 4.03 12.57 -6.84
CA ASP A 64 4.05 13.94 -7.35
C ASP A 64 5.29 14.25 -8.21
N TYR A 65 5.41 15.51 -8.65
CA TYR A 65 6.56 16.03 -9.39
C TYR A 65 7.90 15.97 -8.63
N THR A 66 7.89 15.83 -7.30
CA THR A 66 9.10 15.64 -6.48
C THR A 66 9.51 14.17 -6.37
N ARG A 67 8.79 13.27 -7.06
CA ARG A 67 8.94 11.80 -6.98
C ARG A 67 8.63 11.24 -5.60
N LYS A 68 7.92 12.00 -4.75
CA LYS A 68 7.45 11.53 -3.44
C LYS A 68 6.03 11.02 -3.54
N VAL A 69 5.68 10.09 -2.65
CA VAL A 69 4.31 9.61 -2.54
C VAL A 69 3.45 10.75 -1.99
N MET A 70 2.50 11.22 -2.78
CA MET A 70 1.57 12.29 -2.39
C MET A 70 0.21 11.75 -1.95
N ALA A 71 -0.15 10.57 -2.43
CA ALA A 71 -1.42 9.90 -2.15
C ALA A 71 -1.28 8.39 -2.36
N ALA A 72 -2.34 7.65 -2.08
CA ALA A 72 -2.47 6.24 -2.42
C ALA A 72 -3.84 5.99 -3.06
N MET A 73 -3.89 5.00 -3.95
CA MET A 73 -5.12 4.51 -4.55
C MET A 73 -5.33 3.08 -4.11
N SER A 74 -6.56 2.71 -3.73
CA SER A 74 -6.90 1.34 -3.34
C SER A 74 -8.13 0.84 -4.07
N ILE A 75 -8.21 -0.48 -4.18
CA ILE A 75 -9.40 -1.21 -4.61
C ILE A 75 -9.78 -2.19 -3.50
N SER A 76 -11.08 -2.26 -3.19
CA SER A 76 -11.64 -3.11 -2.14
C SER A 76 -12.72 -4.00 -2.75
N GLY A 77 -12.82 -5.24 -2.28
CA GLY A 77 -13.84 -6.16 -2.76
C GLY A 77 -14.01 -7.38 -1.87
N ARG A 78 -15.18 -8.01 -1.97
CA ARG A 78 -15.42 -9.31 -1.33
C ARG A 78 -14.75 -10.41 -2.13
N GLY A 79 -13.97 -11.27 -1.48
CA GLY A 79 -13.23 -12.34 -2.16
C GLY A 79 -12.35 -11.82 -3.29
N LEU A 80 -11.79 -10.62 -3.15
CA LEU A 80 -11.01 -9.94 -4.20
C LEU A 80 -9.85 -10.81 -4.66
N PHE A 81 -9.13 -11.41 -3.70
CA PHE A 81 -7.97 -12.27 -3.96
C PHE A 81 -8.33 -13.72 -4.28
N ASP A 82 -9.58 -14.13 -4.04
CA ASP A 82 -10.11 -15.40 -4.55
C ASP A 82 -10.47 -15.29 -6.04
N SER A 83 -10.93 -14.10 -6.44
CA SER A 83 -11.43 -13.84 -7.80
C SER A 83 -10.33 -13.48 -8.79
N PHE A 84 -9.26 -12.84 -8.31
CA PHE A 84 -8.14 -12.38 -9.13
C PHE A 84 -6.82 -12.61 -8.42
N SER A 85 -5.75 -12.92 -9.17
CA SER A 85 -4.41 -12.96 -8.59
C SER A 85 -3.97 -11.56 -8.14
N ILE A 86 -3.23 -11.52 -7.02
CA ILE A 86 -2.66 -10.27 -6.49
C ILE A 86 -1.82 -9.57 -7.55
N ASP A 87 -1.00 -10.31 -8.30
CA ASP A 87 -0.17 -9.75 -9.38
C ASP A 87 -1.00 -9.08 -10.46
N TYR A 88 -2.12 -9.68 -10.87
CA TYR A 88 -3.00 -9.08 -11.87
C TYR A 88 -3.58 -7.76 -11.36
N ILE A 89 -4.14 -7.75 -10.15
CA ILE A 89 -4.70 -6.53 -9.53
C ILE A 89 -3.62 -5.47 -9.40
N TYR A 90 -2.44 -5.83 -8.90
CA TYR A 90 -1.31 -4.93 -8.73
C TYR A 90 -0.90 -4.29 -10.05
N GLN A 91 -0.76 -5.05 -11.15
CA GLN A 91 -0.37 -4.49 -12.44
C GLN A 91 -1.41 -3.49 -12.97
N GLN A 92 -2.71 -3.79 -12.84
CA GLN A 92 -3.78 -2.87 -13.24
C GLN A 92 -3.75 -1.58 -12.41
N MET A 93 -3.66 -1.72 -11.08
CA MET A 93 -3.62 -0.59 -10.14
C MET A 93 -2.36 0.25 -10.34
N LYS A 94 -1.20 -0.38 -10.58
CA LYS A 94 0.07 0.30 -10.87
C LYS A 94 -0.04 1.12 -12.14
N GLN A 95 -0.58 0.59 -13.22
CA GLN A 95 -0.76 1.33 -14.48
C GLN A 95 -1.62 2.58 -14.27
N ALA A 96 -2.78 2.43 -13.63
CA ALA A 96 -3.67 3.54 -13.33
C ALA A 96 -3.02 4.57 -12.39
N SER A 97 -2.30 4.11 -11.36
CA SER A 97 -1.58 4.99 -10.44
C SER A 97 -0.47 5.79 -11.14
N MET A 98 0.27 5.15 -12.05
CA MET A 98 1.31 5.83 -12.82
C MET A 98 0.74 6.86 -13.80
N GLU A 99 -0.43 6.60 -14.37
CA GLU A 99 -1.12 7.60 -15.20
C GLU A 99 -1.53 8.82 -14.37
N LEU A 100 -2.12 8.62 -13.19
CA LEU A 100 -2.43 9.70 -12.26
C LEU A 100 -1.17 10.45 -11.82
N SER A 101 -0.11 9.72 -11.47
CA SER A 101 1.18 10.31 -11.08
C SER A 101 1.73 11.23 -12.18
N LYS A 102 1.68 10.81 -13.45
CA LYS A 102 2.09 11.66 -14.59
C LYS A 102 1.28 12.95 -14.66
N ARG A 103 -0.04 12.88 -14.42
CA ARG A 103 -0.91 14.08 -14.37
C ARG A 103 -0.58 14.98 -13.17
N MET A 104 -0.01 14.43 -12.10
CA MET A 104 0.52 15.15 -10.94
C MET A 104 1.96 15.64 -11.12
N GLY A 105 2.51 15.52 -12.34
CA GLY A 105 3.85 16.01 -12.70
C GLY A 105 4.98 15.02 -12.46
N TYR A 106 4.68 13.76 -12.11
CA TYR A 106 5.70 12.72 -12.01
C TYR A 106 6.33 12.44 -13.38
N THR A 107 7.63 12.70 -13.49
CA THR A 107 8.43 12.39 -14.67
C THR A 107 9.40 11.27 -14.33
N GLN A 108 9.24 10.13 -15.02
CA GLN A 108 10.17 9.01 -14.93
C GLN A 108 11.43 9.40 -15.70
N ASP A 109 12.62 9.23 -15.11
CA ASP A 109 13.87 9.53 -15.80
C ASP A 109 14.01 8.65 -17.05
N PRO A 110 14.33 9.22 -18.24
CA PRO A 110 14.59 8.43 -19.45
C PRO A 110 15.72 7.40 -19.28
N ALA A 111 16.58 7.56 -18.26
CA ALA A 111 17.79 6.77 -18.03
C ALA A 111 17.60 5.50 -17.17
N SER A 112 16.37 5.02 -16.95
CA SER A 112 16.10 3.81 -16.15
C SER A 112 15.76 2.56 -16.97
N ARG A 113 16.12 2.56 -18.26
CA ARG A 113 16.12 1.36 -19.10
C ARG A 113 17.55 1.03 -19.49
N ASP A 114 18.25 0.31 -18.62
CA ASP A 114 19.40 -0.53 -18.95
C ASP A 114 19.20 -1.89 -18.26
#